data_AF-A0A1L7WM59-F1
#
_entry.id   AF-A0A1L7WM59-F1
#
_cell.length_a   1.000
_cell.length_b   1.000
_cell.length_c   1.000
_cell.angle_alpha   90.00
_cell.angle_beta   90.00
_cell.angle_gamma   90.00
#
_symmetry.space_group_name_H-M   'P 1'
#
loop_
_entity.id
_entity.type
_entity.pdbx_description
1 polymer ?
#
loop_
_entity_poly.entity_id
_entity_poly.type
_entity_poly.pdbx_seq_one_letter_code
_entity_poly.pdbx_strand_id
1 'polypeptide(L)'
;MAPKIDPAILKALSLDAATTTITTHGGSGFASTFKLSTKDSDGNEKLYFVKMGKGKDSEVMFAGEHTSLNAIHSTVPSLCPVSHAHGNLSSGNGSFLATDFLNLSASGSSGSGQSLAQKLAKLHSTPAPVPEGYEEPQFGFPVPTCCGDTQQDNSYRSSWAEFYADCRLRHILKCAEKNNGKDSELDNLVEKTALTVVPRLLKDGYLKGPDGRSIKPVTSPSFSHGIFTHPTPPPPPQVVIHGDLWSGNHGRGTIDKGGLIQKYGDGG
;
A
#
# COMPACT_ATOMS: atom_id res chain seq x y z
N MET A 1 27.08 7.78 16.55
CA MET A 1 26.13 8.66 17.27
C MET A 1 24.74 8.13 16.98
N ALA A 2 23.87 7.94 17.98
CA ALA A 2 22.50 7.47 17.72
C ALA A 2 21.76 8.51 16.85
N PRO A 3 20.95 8.10 15.87
CA PRO A 3 20.16 9.05 15.09
C PRO A 3 19.24 9.84 16.04
N LYS A 4 19.13 11.15 15.81
CA LYS A 4 18.20 11.99 16.57
C LYS A 4 16.80 11.80 15.99
N ILE A 5 15.79 11.63 16.86
CA ILE A 5 14.39 11.56 16.43
C ILE A 5 13.94 12.94 15.96
N ASP A 6 13.35 13.03 14.78
CA ASP A 6 12.77 14.28 14.29
C ASP A 6 11.49 14.63 15.10
N PRO A 7 11.34 15.88 15.58
CA PRO A 7 10.15 16.30 16.33
C PRO A 7 8.82 16.08 15.61
N ALA A 8 8.80 16.12 14.26
CA ALA A 8 7.59 15.86 13.49
C ALA A 8 7.07 14.43 13.70
N ILE A 9 7.97 13.46 13.82
CA ILE A 9 7.61 12.05 14.02
C ILE A 9 7.01 11.85 15.41
N LEU A 10 7.65 12.41 16.44
CA LEU A 10 7.14 12.36 17.81
C LEU A 10 5.75 13.00 17.90
N LYS A 11 5.58 14.18 17.29
CA LYS A 11 4.30 14.87 17.26
C LYS A 11 3.23 14.06 16.54
N ALA A 12 3.52 13.54 15.35
CA ALA A 12 2.54 12.81 14.54
C ALA A 12 2.10 11.49 15.19
N LEU A 13 3.01 10.82 15.92
CA LEU A 13 2.70 9.60 16.66
C LEU A 13 2.26 9.85 18.11
N SER A 14 2.20 11.12 18.55
CA SER A 14 1.91 11.51 19.95
C SER A 14 2.83 10.83 20.98
N LEU A 15 4.14 10.82 20.72
CA LEU A 15 5.16 10.15 21.55
C LEU A 15 6.01 11.13 22.36
N ASP A 16 6.43 10.69 23.54
CA ASP A 16 7.37 11.42 24.39
C ASP A 16 8.83 11.12 23.98
N ALA A 17 9.62 12.17 23.78
CA ALA A 17 11.04 12.06 23.48
C ALA A 17 11.84 11.38 24.61
N ALA A 18 11.42 11.52 25.86
CA ALA A 18 12.15 10.99 27.02
C ALA A 18 12.09 9.46 27.12
N THR A 19 11.04 8.85 26.56
CA THR A 19 10.79 7.40 26.62
C THR A 19 10.94 6.71 25.26
N THR A 20 11.27 7.47 24.22
CA THR A 20 11.34 6.98 22.84
C THR A 20 12.79 6.94 22.36
N THR A 21 13.17 5.81 21.75
CA THR A 21 14.48 5.61 21.15
C THR A 21 14.35 5.28 19.67
N ILE A 22 15.38 5.62 18.89
CA ILE A 22 15.46 5.31 17.46
C ILE A 22 16.81 4.69 17.13
N THR A 23 16.79 3.65 16.31
CA THR A 23 17.99 2.96 15.83
C THR A 23 17.85 2.70 14.33
N THR A 24 18.93 2.84 13.58
CA THR A 24 18.96 2.45 12.16
C THR A 24 18.58 0.97 12.03
N HIS A 25 17.75 0.64 11.04
CA HIS A 25 17.23 -0.71 10.85
C HIS A 25 17.04 -1.05 9.37
N GLY A 26 17.93 -1.86 8.82
CA GLY A 26 17.90 -2.26 7.41
C GLY A 26 18.36 -1.16 6.46
N GLY A 27 17.96 -1.29 5.20
CA GLY A 27 18.24 -0.33 4.13
C GLY A 27 17.19 -0.43 3.02
N SER A 28 16.85 0.72 2.43
CA SER A 28 16.05 0.86 1.23
C SER A 28 16.84 1.68 0.20
N GLY A 29 16.67 1.39 -1.09
CA GLY A 29 17.35 2.12 -2.17
C GLY A 29 17.01 3.62 -2.22
N PHE A 30 15.88 4.02 -1.64
CA PHE A 30 15.34 5.38 -1.74
C PHE A 30 15.10 6.06 -0.37
N ALA A 31 15.24 5.33 0.74
CA ALA A 31 14.95 5.84 2.07
C ALA A 31 15.91 5.31 3.14
N SER A 32 16.18 6.15 4.15
CA SER A 32 16.78 5.71 5.41
C SER A 32 15.70 5.05 6.27
N THR A 33 16.05 3.95 6.92
CA THR A 33 15.08 3.09 7.61
C THR A 33 15.49 2.87 9.07
N PHE A 34 14.49 2.92 9.96
CA PHE A 34 14.72 2.96 11.39
C PHE A 34 13.68 2.12 12.15
N LYS A 35 14.11 1.59 13.29
CA LYS A 35 13.24 1.06 14.33
C LYS A 35 13.09 2.14 15.40
N LEU A 36 11.85 2.45 15.74
CA LEU A 36 11.51 3.33 16.85
C LEU A 36 10.87 2.49 17.97
N SER A 37 11.39 2.57 19.19
CA SER A 37 10.85 1.87 20.37
C SER A 37 10.39 2.88 21.41
N THR A 38 9.20 2.68 21.95
CA THR A 38 8.58 3.53 22.97
C THR A 38 7.76 2.67 23.95
N LYS A 39 7.22 3.30 24.99
CA LYS A 39 6.25 2.67 25.89
C LYS A 39 4.88 3.29 25.70
N ASP A 40 3.83 2.48 25.65
CA ASP A 40 2.46 2.96 25.68
C ASP A 40 2.04 3.44 27.08
N SER A 41 0.80 3.90 27.23
CA SER A 41 0.25 4.39 28.51
C SER A 41 0.25 3.32 29.61
N ASP A 42 0.25 2.05 29.23
CA ASP A 42 0.23 0.90 30.13
C ASP A 42 1.65 0.38 30.42
N GLY A 43 2.68 1.03 29.85
CA GLY A 43 4.09 0.69 30.03
C GLY A 43 4.59 -0.44 29.12
N ASN A 44 3.76 -0.94 28.20
CA ASN A 44 4.15 -1.99 27.26
C ASN A 44 5.02 -1.42 26.14
N GLU A 45 5.98 -2.22 25.65
CA GLU A 45 6.79 -1.82 24.51
C GLU A 45 5.94 -1.74 23.24
N LYS A 46 6.01 -0.59 22.57
CA LYS A 46 5.44 -0.37 21.25
C LYS A 46 6.55 -0.03 20.27
N LEU A 47 6.54 -0.72 19.13
CA LEU A 47 7.57 -0.61 18.10
C LEU A 47 6.98 -0.07 16.79
N TYR A 48 7.69 0.87 16.18
CA TYR A 48 7.37 1.39 14.86
C TYR A 48 8.53 1.19 13.89
N PHE A 49 8.19 0.95 12.63
CA PHE A 49 9.14 1.07 11.54
C PHE A 49 9.00 2.43 10.90
N VAL A 50 10.11 3.15 10.75
CA VAL A 50 10.12 4.51 10.22
C VAL A 50 11.01 4.57 8.98
N LYS A 51 10.45 5.07 7.88
CA LYS A 51 11.20 5.48 6.69
C LYS A 51 11.37 7.00 6.70
N MET A 52 12.54 7.48 6.29
CA MET A 52 12.81 8.90 6.04
C MET A 52 13.45 9.06 4.66
N GLY A 53 12.95 10.03 3.90
CA GLY A 53 13.40 10.35 2.55
C GLY A 53 13.75 11.83 2.44
N LYS A 54 14.43 12.20 1.37
CA LYS A 54 14.84 13.59 1.10
C LYS A 54 14.07 14.15 -0.09
N GLY A 55 13.82 15.45 -0.06
CA GLY A 55 13.17 16.17 -1.15
C GLY A 55 11.68 15.86 -1.30
N LYS A 56 11.05 16.54 -2.27
CA LYS A 56 9.61 16.49 -2.49
C LYS A 56 9.10 15.13 -2.97
N ASP A 57 9.92 14.38 -3.69
CA ASP A 57 9.53 13.06 -4.19
C ASP A 57 9.23 12.09 -3.04
N SER A 58 9.92 12.25 -1.90
CA SER A 58 9.64 11.46 -0.70
C SER A 58 8.29 11.76 -0.06
N GLU A 59 7.76 12.97 -0.23
CA GLU A 59 6.43 13.35 0.26
C GLU A 59 5.35 12.57 -0.49
N VAL A 60 5.43 12.57 -1.82
CA VAL A 60 4.50 11.85 -2.71
C VAL A 60 4.58 10.34 -2.44
N MET A 61 5.80 9.80 -2.35
CA MET A 61 6.02 8.37 -2.09
C MET A 61 5.40 7.93 -0.76
N PHE A 62 5.67 8.65 0.34
CA PHE A 62 5.16 8.25 1.66
C PHE A 62 3.67 8.52 1.84
N ALA A 63 3.11 9.57 1.23
CA ALA A 63 1.66 9.78 1.22
C ALA A 63 0.93 8.68 0.44
N GLY A 64 1.47 8.27 -0.72
CA GLY A 64 0.97 7.16 -1.50
C GLY A 64 1.05 5.83 -0.77
N GLU A 65 2.20 5.53 -0.14
CA GLU A 65 2.41 4.31 0.65
C GLU A 65 1.50 4.28 1.90
N HIS A 66 1.37 5.39 2.64
CA HIS A 66 0.46 5.50 3.78
C HIS A 66 -0.98 5.17 3.38
N THR A 67 -1.47 5.81 2.33
CA THR A 67 -2.84 5.63 1.84
C THR A 67 -3.06 4.20 1.35
N SER A 68 -2.09 3.63 0.63
CA SER A 68 -2.17 2.25 0.10
C SER A 68 -2.16 1.19 1.22
N LEU A 69 -1.27 1.34 2.20
CA LEU A 69 -1.19 0.41 3.35
C LEU A 69 -2.49 0.40 4.14
N ASN A 70 -3.06 1.57 4.44
CA ASN A 70 -4.30 1.65 5.20
C ASN A 70 -5.51 1.14 4.39
N ALA A 71 -5.52 1.34 3.07
CA ALA A 71 -6.53 0.76 2.17
C ALA A 71 -6.47 -0.79 2.12
N ILE A 72 -5.27 -1.36 2.09
CA ILE A 72 -5.09 -2.82 2.13
C ILE A 72 -5.44 -3.35 3.51
N HIS A 73 -4.95 -2.72 4.58
CA HIS A 73 -5.17 -3.13 5.96
C HIS A 73 -6.65 -3.09 6.35
N SER A 74 -7.40 -2.07 5.92
CA SER A 74 -8.85 -1.99 6.18
C SER A 74 -9.62 -3.17 5.55
N THR A 75 -9.13 -3.71 4.44
CA THR A 75 -9.75 -4.82 3.71
C THR A 75 -9.28 -6.18 4.25
N VAL A 76 -7.97 -6.33 4.46
CA VAL A 76 -7.33 -7.54 4.96
C VAL A 76 -6.27 -7.15 6.01
N PRO A 77 -6.67 -6.98 7.30
CA PRO A 77 -5.78 -6.49 8.36
C PRO A 77 -4.48 -7.28 8.51
N SER A 78 -4.52 -8.59 8.25
CA SER A 78 -3.36 -9.47 8.41
C SER A 78 -2.46 -9.56 7.16
N LEU A 79 -2.68 -8.74 6.12
CA LEU A 79 -1.91 -8.76 4.87
C LEU A 79 -0.74 -7.76 4.84
N CYS A 80 -0.90 -6.59 5.48
CA CYS A 80 0.13 -5.55 5.55
C CYS A 80 0.12 -4.84 6.91
N PRO A 81 1.23 -4.17 7.30
CA PRO A 81 1.25 -3.36 8.52
C PRO A 81 0.28 -2.19 8.42
N VAL A 82 -0.18 -1.68 9.56
CA VAL A 82 -0.88 -0.40 9.65
C VAL A 82 0.13 0.73 9.40
N SER A 83 -0.28 1.73 8.63
CA SER A 83 0.43 3.00 8.56
C SER A 83 -0.15 4.00 9.55
N HIS A 84 0.65 4.39 10.53
CA HIS A 84 0.21 5.25 11.64
C HIS A 84 0.31 6.73 11.30
N ALA A 85 1.37 7.13 10.59
CA ALA A 85 1.61 8.53 10.26
C ALA A 85 2.53 8.68 9.05
N HIS A 86 2.38 9.79 8.34
CA HIS A 86 3.36 10.30 7.39
C HIS A 86 3.38 11.83 7.46
N GLY A 87 4.42 12.46 6.93
CA GLY A 87 4.47 13.92 6.84
C GLY A 87 5.86 14.47 6.60
N ASN A 88 5.96 15.80 6.56
CA ASN A 88 7.22 16.50 6.41
C ASN A 88 8.05 16.45 7.71
N LEU A 89 9.35 16.25 7.57
CA LEU A 89 10.30 16.35 8.68
C LEU A 89 10.44 17.81 9.12
N SER A 90 10.61 18.05 10.42
CA SER A 90 10.90 19.40 10.92
C SER A 90 12.34 19.82 10.58
N SER A 91 13.25 18.85 10.48
CA SER A 91 14.67 19.06 10.27
C SER A 91 15.01 18.94 8.78
N GLY A 92 14.77 20.01 8.03
CA GLY A 92 15.21 20.13 6.63
C GLY A 92 14.17 19.71 5.59
N ASN A 93 14.65 19.37 4.38
CA ASN A 93 13.81 19.09 3.22
C ASN A 93 13.66 17.58 3.01
N GLY A 94 12.61 16.99 3.59
CA GLY A 94 12.31 15.57 3.48
C GLY A 94 11.01 15.19 4.18
N SER A 95 10.59 13.95 3.98
CA SER A 95 9.37 13.38 4.56
C SER A 95 9.66 12.08 5.31
N PHE A 96 8.67 11.62 6.08
CA PHE A 96 8.70 10.34 6.77
C PHE A 96 7.42 9.54 6.57
N LEU A 97 7.53 8.23 6.81
CA LEU A 97 6.43 7.28 6.98
C LEU A 97 6.69 6.46 8.24
N ALA A 98 5.68 6.27 9.09
CA ALA A 98 5.74 5.42 10.26
C ALA A 98 4.65 4.34 10.19
N THR A 99 5.06 3.07 10.26
CA THR A 99 4.18 1.90 10.22
C THR A 99 4.41 1.00 11.43
N ASP A 100 3.60 -0.04 11.59
CA ASP A 100 3.92 -1.12 12.52
C ASP A 100 5.32 -1.66 12.26
N PHE A 101 6.05 -1.96 13.34
CA PHE A 101 7.27 -2.76 13.26
C PHE A 101 6.89 -4.25 13.25
N LEU A 102 7.10 -4.92 12.11
CA LEU A 102 6.88 -6.35 12.02
C LEU A 102 8.08 -7.13 12.58
N ASN A 103 7.82 -7.98 13.58
CA ASN A 103 8.82 -8.92 14.11
C ASN A 103 8.90 -10.13 13.19
N LEU A 104 9.76 -10.05 12.19
CA LEU A 104 9.93 -11.08 11.19
C LEU A 104 11.07 -12.05 11.60
N SER A 105 10.77 -13.32 11.85
CA SER A 105 11.73 -14.41 12.11
C SER A 105 11.93 -15.33 10.88
N ALA A 106 13.16 -15.82 10.67
CA ALA A 106 13.47 -16.78 9.59
C ALA A 106 12.80 -18.16 9.80
N SER A 107 12.41 -18.47 11.04
CA SER A 107 11.71 -19.69 11.45
C SER A 107 10.33 -19.30 11.98
N GLY A 108 9.35 -19.31 11.10
CA GLY A 108 7.94 -19.21 11.48
C GLY A 108 7.24 -20.47 11.01
N SER A 109 6.57 -21.17 11.93
CA SER A 109 5.59 -22.21 11.57
C SER A 109 4.58 -21.62 10.58
N SER A 110 4.09 -22.42 9.63
CA SER A 110 2.93 -22.06 8.81
C SER A 110 1.83 -21.54 9.72
N GLY A 111 1.58 -20.23 9.72
CA GLY A 111 0.58 -19.62 10.59
C GLY A 111 -0.78 -20.29 10.36
N SER A 112 -1.53 -20.55 11.42
CA SER A 112 -2.85 -21.21 11.39
C SER A 112 -3.96 -20.36 10.75
N GLY A 113 -3.63 -19.19 10.20
CA GLY A 113 -4.58 -18.27 9.58
C GLY A 113 -4.73 -18.47 8.06
N GLN A 114 -5.39 -17.50 7.42
CA GLN A 114 -5.55 -17.49 5.97
C GLN A 114 -4.18 -17.53 5.26
N SER A 115 -4.05 -18.37 4.24
CA SER A 115 -2.87 -18.38 3.37
C SER A 115 -2.73 -17.04 2.64
N LEU A 116 -1.52 -16.73 2.13
CA LEU A 116 -1.31 -15.54 1.31
C LEU A 116 -2.27 -15.52 0.10
N ALA A 117 -2.50 -16.66 -0.55
CA ALA A 117 -3.43 -16.77 -1.67
C ALA A 117 -4.87 -16.42 -1.25
N GLN A 118 -5.33 -16.88 -0.08
CA GLN A 118 -6.66 -16.54 0.44
C GLN A 118 -6.78 -15.05 0.77
N LYS A 119 -5.72 -14.44 1.34
CA LYS A 119 -5.69 -13.00 1.63
C LYS A 119 -5.72 -12.16 0.35
N LEU A 120 -4.91 -12.52 -0.65
CA LEU A 120 -4.92 -11.88 -1.96
C LEU A 120 -6.26 -12.05 -2.67
N ALA A 121 -6.84 -13.25 -2.63
CA ALA A 121 -8.17 -13.49 -3.16
C ALA A 121 -9.24 -12.64 -2.44
N LYS A 122 -9.15 -12.47 -1.11
CA LYS A 122 -10.04 -11.57 -0.36
C LYS A 122 -9.87 -10.11 -0.79
N LEU A 123 -8.63 -9.63 -0.87
CA LEU A 123 -8.33 -8.27 -1.32
C LEU A 123 -8.87 -8.03 -2.74
N HIS A 124 -8.58 -8.95 -3.66
CA HIS A 124 -9.04 -8.97 -5.04
C HIS A 124 -10.44 -9.58 -5.19
N SER A 125 -11.24 -9.70 -4.12
CA SER A 125 -12.68 -10.00 -4.22
C SER A 125 -13.54 -8.87 -3.65
N THR A 126 -12.92 -7.89 -2.99
CA THR A 126 -13.60 -6.79 -2.31
C THR A 126 -13.86 -5.63 -3.28
N PRO A 127 -15.13 -5.26 -3.54
CA PRO A 127 -15.46 -4.15 -4.44
C PRO A 127 -14.81 -2.82 -4.04
N ALA A 128 -14.40 -2.02 -5.03
CA ALA A 128 -13.96 -0.65 -4.79
C ALA A 128 -15.14 0.24 -4.36
N PRO A 129 -14.90 1.26 -3.52
CA PRO A 129 -15.89 2.29 -3.26
C PRO A 129 -16.12 3.11 -4.53
N VAL A 130 -17.22 3.86 -4.55
CA VAL A 130 -17.42 4.93 -5.53
C VAL A 130 -16.63 6.15 -5.05
N PRO A 131 -15.67 6.68 -5.85
CA PRO A 131 -14.97 7.91 -5.48
C PRO A 131 -15.90 9.12 -5.46
N GLU A 132 -15.54 10.16 -4.70
CA GLU A 132 -16.30 11.41 -4.66
C GLU A 132 -16.43 12.02 -6.07
N GLY A 133 -17.65 12.43 -6.43
CA GLY A 133 -17.95 13.01 -7.75
C GLY A 133 -18.24 11.99 -8.85
N TYR A 134 -18.30 10.69 -8.55
CA TYR A 134 -18.67 9.63 -9.50
C TYR A 134 -19.94 8.90 -9.05
N GLU A 135 -20.62 8.27 -10.00
CA GLU A 135 -21.84 7.47 -9.73
C GLU A 135 -21.52 5.97 -9.57
N GLU A 136 -20.37 5.53 -10.10
CA GLU A 136 -19.96 4.12 -10.14
C GLU A 136 -18.49 3.98 -9.75
N PRO A 137 -18.04 2.78 -9.30
CA PRO A 137 -16.63 2.53 -9.02
C PRO A 137 -15.74 2.81 -10.23
N GLN A 138 -14.54 3.36 -10.00
CA GLN A 138 -13.61 3.76 -11.05
C GLN A 138 -12.26 3.06 -10.91
N PHE A 139 -11.57 2.79 -12.02
CA PHE A 139 -10.17 2.40 -12.02
C PHE A 139 -9.32 3.63 -11.68
N GLY A 140 -8.61 3.58 -10.58
CA GLY A 140 -7.70 4.63 -10.14
C GLY A 140 -7.44 4.51 -8.64
N PHE A 141 -6.89 5.57 -8.07
CA PHE A 141 -6.63 5.68 -6.65
C PHE A 141 -6.67 7.16 -6.24
N PRO A 142 -7.12 7.52 -5.03
CA PRO A 142 -7.34 8.92 -4.66
C PRO A 142 -6.06 9.76 -4.60
N VAL A 143 -4.90 9.11 -4.50
CA VAL A 143 -3.58 9.75 -4.49
C VAL A 143 -2.65 9.10 -5.50
N PRO A 144 -1.68 9.85 -6.05
CA PRO A 144 -0.58 9.23 -6.77
C PRO A 144 0.18 8.26 -5.87
N THR A 145 0.63 7.17 -6.46
CA THR A 145 1.52 6.20 -5.82
C THR A 145 2.84 6.16 -6.55
N CYS A 146 3.82 5.38 -6.08
CA CYS A 146 5.07 5.16 -6.79
C CYS A 146 5.27 3.67 -7.07
N CYS A 147 6.03 3.35 -8.12
CA CYS A 147 6.61 2.04 -8.37
C CYS A 147 8.13 2.24 -8.46
N GLY A 148 8.86 1.93 -7.40
CA GLY A 148 10.20 2.47 -7.21
C GLY A 148 10.17 3.99 -7.08
N ASP A 149 11.02 4.70 -7.83
CA ASP A 149 11.07 6.17 -7.90
C ASP A 149 10.06 6.77 -8.89
N THR A 150 9.38 5.95 -9.68
CA THR A 150 8.44 6.41 -10.70
C THR A 150 7.07 6.63 -10.10
N GLN A 151 6.67 7.91 -9.97
CA GLN A 151 5.29 8.28 -9.64
C GLN A 151 4.34 7.71 -10.70
N GLN A 152 3.23 7.11 -10.28
CA GLN A 152 2.19 6.52 -11.12
C GLN A 152 0.99 7.47 -11.19
N ASP A 153 0.48 7.69 -12.40
CA ASP A 153 -0.82 8.33 -12.59
C ASP A 153 -1.93 7.38 -12.15
N ASN A 154 -2.73 7.81 -11.18
CA ASN A 154 -3.86 7.05 -10.65
C ASN A 154 -5.19 7.79 -10.89
N SER A 155 -5.21 8.74 -11.81
CA SER A 155 -6.42 9.45 -12.22
C SER A 155 -7.51 8.46 -12.60
N TYR A 156 -8.73 8.72 -12.10
CA TYR A 156 -9.85 7.82 -12.29
C TYR A 156 -10.25 7.69 -13.77
N ARG A 157 -10.59 6.45 -14.18
CA ARG A 157 -11.16 6.09 -15.47
C ARG A 157 -12.23 5.03 -15.27
N SER A 158 -13.29 5.07 -16.08
CA SER A 158 -14.36 4.07 -16.05
C SER A 158 -13.99 2.80 -16.81
N SER A 159 -13.16 2.91 -17.86
CA SER A 159 -12.67 1.76 -18.62
C SER A 159 -11.28 1.32 -18.18
N TRP A 160 -11.11 0.01 -18.01
CA TRP A 160 -9.81 -0.58 -17.72
C TRP A 160 -8.83 -0.42 -18.88
N ALA A 161 -9.33 -0.50 -20.12
CA ALA A 161 -8.50 -0.33 -21.31
C ALA A 161 -7.90 1.08 -21.37
N GLU A 162 -8.72 2.10 -21.12
CA GLU A 162 -8.26 3.50 -21.08
C GLU A 162 -7.28 3.72 -19.93
N PHE A 163 -7.61 3.25 -18.73
CA PHE A 163 -6.71 3.35 -17.58
C PHE A 163 -5.33 2.72 -17.85
N TYR A 164 -5.32 1.50 -18.39
CA TYR A 164 -4.07 0.79 -18.65
C TYR A 164 -3.26 1.44 -19.78
N ALA A 165 -3.93 1.87 -20.86
CA ALA A 165 -3.26 2.55 -21.96
C ALA A 165 -2.65 3.89 -21.52
N ASP A 166 -3.43 4.74 -20.84
CA ASP A 166 -3.02 6.12 -20.54
C ASP A 166 -2.21 6.22 -19.26
N CYS A 167 -2.74 5.66 -18.17
CA CYS A 167 -2.19 5.82 -16.83
C CYS A 167 -1.10 4.79 -16.48
N ARG A 168 -0.86 3.78 -17.34
CA ARG A 168 0.26 2.83 -17.18
C ARG A 168 1.24 2.91 -18.34
N LEU A 169 0.83 2.56 -19.56
CA LEU A 169 1.76 2.47 -20.69
C LEU A 169 2.29 3.84 -21.13
N ARG A 170 1.39 4.76 -21.52
CA ARG A 170 1.77 6.11 -21.97
C ARG A 170 2.39 6.94 -20.87
N HIS A 171 1.92 6.77 -19.63
CA HIS A 171 2.51 7.43 -18.47
C HIS A 171 3.99 7.06 -18.29
N ILE A 172 4.31 5.75 -18.29
CA ILE A 172 5.70 5.30 -18.16
C ILE A 172 6.56 5.79 -19.33
N LEU A 173 6.03 5.79 -20.56
CA LEU A 173 6.73 6.37 -21.71
C LEU A 173 7.08 7.84 -21.47
N LYS A 174 6.11 8.67 -21.07
CA LYS A 174 6.33 10.10 -20.77
C LYS A 174 7.39 10.29 -19.69
N CYS A 175 7.38 9.46 -18.64
CA CYS A 175 8.41 9.48 -17.61
C CYS A 175 9.79 9.11 -18.17
N ALA A 176 9.87 8.06 -18.99
CA ALA A 176 11.11 7.62 -19.62
C ALA A 176 11.70 8.68 -20.56
N GLU A 177 10.87 9.31 -21.40
CA GLU A 177 11.31 10.36 -22.32
C GLU A 177 11.75 11.62 -21.59
N LYS A 178 11.06 11.99 -20.50
CA LYS A 178 11.46 13.12 -19.65
C LYS A 178 12.86 12.91 -19.07
N ASN A 179 13.19 11.68 -18.69
CA ASN A 179 14.45 11.37 -18.00
C ASN A 179 15.61 11.06 -18.96
N ASN A 180 15.33 10.51 -20.14
CA ASN A 180 16.35 9.98 -21.04
C ASN A 180 16.36 10.61 -22.44
N GLY A 181 15.41 11.50 -22.74
CA GLY A 181 15.17 12.03 -24.08
C GLY A 181 14.21 11.16 -24.89
N LYS A 182 13.75 11.73 -26.01
CA LYS A 182 12.75 11.09 -26.89
C LYS A 182 13.35 9.91 -27.67
N ASP A 183 12.64 8.79 -27.68
CA ASP A 183 12.94 7.61 -28.49
C ASP A 183 11.74 7.28 -29.38
N SER A 184 11.90 7.46 -30.69
CA SER A 184 10.80 7.27 -31.64
C SER A 184 10.41 5.81 -31.84
N GLU A 185 11.31 4.85 -31.64
CA GLU A 185 10.98 3.43 -31.75
C GLU A 185 10.14 2.99 -30.56
N LEU A 186 10.55 3.37 -29.34
CA LEU A 186 9.81 3.09 -28.12
C LEU A 186 8.43 3.75 -28.11
N ASP A 187 8.33 5.03 -28.49
CA ASP A 187 7.08 5.78 -28.63
C ASP A 187 6.10 5.04 -29.56
N ASN A 188 6.56 4.67 -30.76
CA ASN A 188 5.74 3.93 -31.72
C ASN A 188 5.30 2.55 -31.20
N LEU A 189 6.16 1.83 -30.49
CA LEU A 189 5.82 0.53 -29.90
C LEU A 189 4.77 0.65 -28.80
N VAL A 190 4.92 1.63 -27.91
CA VAL A 190 3.97 1.91 -26.84
C VAL A 190 2.63 2.33 -27.42
N GLU A 191 2.60 3.26 -28.38
CA GLU A 191 1.37 3.71 -29.01
C GLU A 191 0.67 2.59 -29.78
N LYS A 192 1.41 1.76 -30.53
CA LYS A 192 0.82 0.60 -31.21
C LYS A 192 0.24 -0.40 -30.21
N THR A 193 0.91 -0.62 -29.08
CA THR A 193 0.42 -1.50 -28.01
C THR A 193 -0.86 -0.94 -27.39
N ALA A 194 -0.86 0.34 -27.04
CA ALA A 194 -2.00 1.04 -26.44
C ALA A 194 -3.21 1.13 -27.38
N LEU A 195 -2.99 1.33 -28.69
CA LEU A 195 -4.08 1.46 -29.67
C LEU A 195 -4.59 0.13 -30.22
N THR A 196 -3.74 -0.90 -30.27
CA THR A 196 -4.10 -2.18 -30.93
C THR A 196 -4.26 -3.31 -29.93
N VAL A 197 -3.28 -3.53 -29.06
CA VAL A 197 -3.24 -4.70 -28.17
C VAL A 197 -4.18 -4.51 -26.99
N VAL A 198 -4.14 -3.33 -26.36
CA VAL A 198 -4.98 -3.03 -25.19
C VAL A 198 -6.48 -3.19 -25.49
N PRO A 199 -7.06 -2.61 -26.55
CA PRO A 199 -8.49 -2.83 -26.84
C PRO A 199 -8.81 -4.28 -27.23
N ARG A 200 -7.86 -5.05 -27.77
CA ARG A 200 -8.09 -6.47 -28.09
C ARG A 200 -8.17 -7.34 -26.86
N LEU A 201 -7.42 -7.00 -25.81
CA LEU A 201 -7.33 -7.81 -24.59
C LEU A 201 -8.17 -7.28 -23.44
N LEU A 202 -8.31 -5.96 -23.32
CA LEU A 202 -8.79 -5.29 -22.11
C LEU A 202 -10.06 -4.45 -22.34
N LYS A 203 -10.59 -4.36 -23.58
CA LYS A 203 -11.82 -3.60 -23.83
C LYS A 203 -12.98 -4.10 -22.98
N ASP A 204 -13.90 -3.19 -22.72
CA ASP A 204 -15.10 -3.45 -21.94
C ASP A 204 -15.87 -4.64 -22.54
N GLY A 205 -16.27 -5.55 -21.66
CA GLY A 205 -16.98 -6.78 -22.03
C GLY A 205 -16.11 -7.89 -22.64
N TYR A 206 -14.79 -7.71 -22.81
CA TYR A 206 -13.91 -8.78 -23.26
C TYR A 206 -13.36 -9.61 -22.11
N LEU A 207 -12.81 -8.95 -21.08
CA LEU A 207 -12.45 -9.61 -19.82
C LEU A 207 -13.70 -9.77 -18.96
N LYS A 208 -14.14 -11.02 -18.82
CA LYS A 208 -15.31 -11.39 -18.04
C LYS A 208 -14.95 -12.39 -16.95
N GLY A 209 -15.70 -12.34 -15.86
CA GLY A 209 -15.61 -13.34 -14.81
C GLY A 209 -16.28 -14.64 -15.11
N PRO A 210 -16.12 -15.63 -14.20
CA PRO A 210 -16.84 -16.90 -14.29
C PRO A 210 -18.36 -16.70 -14.34
N ASP A 211 -18.86 -15.59 -13.81
CA ASP A 211 -20.27 -15.18 -13.82
C ASP A 211 -20.68 -14.38 -15.09
N GLY A 212 -19.78 -14.21 -16.05
CA GLY A 212 -20.01 -13.50 -17.31
C GLY A 212 -20.03 -11.98 -17.20
N ARG A 213 -19.82 -11.40 -16.01
CA ARG A 213 -19.76 -9.95 -15.81
C ARG A 213 -18.40 -9.39 -16.19
N SER A 214 -18.38 -8.18 -16.74
CA SER A 214 -17.14 -7.46 -17.01
C SER A 214 -16.32 -7.26 -15.72
N ILE A 215 -15.00 -7.17 -15.87
CA ILE A 215 -14.10 -6.74 -14.80
C ILE A 215 -14.59 -5.43 -14.16
N LYS A 216 -14.40 -5.30 -12.85
CA LYS A 216 -14.72 -4.09 -12.09
C LYS A 216 -13.49 -3.59 -11.31
N PRO A 217 -13.41 -2.28 -11.01
CA PRO A 217 -12.38 -1.73 -10.13
C PRO A 217 -12.53 -2.23 -8.69
N VAL A 218 -11.40 -2.41 -7.97
CA VAL A 218 -11.41 -2.99 -6.61
C VAL A 218 -10.45 -2.31 -5.62
N THR A 219 -10.85 -2.36 -4.34
CA THR A 219 -10.35 -1.68 -3.09
C THR A 219 -10.47 -0.13 -3.05
N SER A 220 -10.69 0.59 -1.93
CA SER A 220 -10.84 0.33 -0.47
C SER A 220 -12.13 0.97 0.09
N PRO A 221 -12.87 0.37 1.05
CA PRO A 221 -14.13 0.92 1.55
C PRO A 221 -14.00 2.33 2.16
N SER A 222 -14.99 3.18 1.91
CA SER A 222 -15.37 4.28 2.79
C SER A 222 -16.57 3.81 3.63
N PHE A 223 -16.67 4.26 4.88
CA PHE A 223 -17.64 3.79 5.88
C PHE A 223 -19.06 3.61 5.33
N SER A 224 -19.50 2.37 5.14
CA SER A 224 -20.91 2.01 5.19
C SER A 224 -21.06 0.58 5.70
N HIS A 225 -21.81 0.44 6.79
CA HIS A 225 -22.19 -0.85 7.38
C HIS A 225 -23.13 -1.58 6.40
N GLY A 226 -22.71 -2.73 5.90
CA GLY A 226 -23.56 -3.62 5.10
C GLY A 226 -23.10 -5.07 5.25
N ILE A 227 -23.72 -5.81 6.18
CA ILE A 227 -23.55 -7.25 6.31
C ILE A 227 -24.30 -7.91 5.16
N PHE A 228 -23.62 -8.72 4.32
CA PHE A 228 -24.28 -9.63 3.38
C PHE A 228 -23.99 -11.08 3.78
N THR A 229 -25.02 -11.76 4.24
CA THR A 229 -25.09 -13.21 4.43
C THR A 229 -25.79 -13.81 3.22
N HIS A 230 -25.10 -14.54 2.32
CA HIS A 230 -25.60 -15.63 1.47
C HIS A 230 -24.44 -16.17 0.59
N PRO A 231 -24.48 -17.45 0.14
CA PRO A 231 -23.41 -18.04 -0.65
C PRO A 231 -23.44 -17.47 -2.08
N THR A 232 -22.46 -16.63 -2.42
CA THR A 232 -22.37 -15.94 -3.71
C THR A 232 -21.53 -16.74 -4.72
N PRO A 233 -21.86 -16.66 -6.02
CA PRO A 233 -20.99 -17.16 -7.09
C PRO A 233 -19.61 -16.49 -7.02
N PRO A 234 -18.56 -17.11 -7.60
CA PRO A 234 -17.22 -16.56 -7.54
C PRO A 234 -17.21 -15.12 -8.08
N PRO A 235 -16.57 -14.17 -7.37
CA PRO A 235 -16.57 -12.78 -7.74
C PRO A 235 -15.98 -12.58 -9.14
N PRO A 236 -16.44 -11.55 -9.89
CA PRO A 236 -15.84 -11.20 -11.17
C PRO A 236 -14.34 -10.88 -10.99
N PRO A 237 -13.49 -11.03 -12.01
CA PRO A 237 -12.08 -10.71 -11.97
C PRO A 237 -11.88 -9.24 -11.62
N GLN A 238 -10.93 -9.00 -10.76
CA GLN A 238 -10.77 -7.78 -10.00
C GLN A 238 -9.36 -7.27 -10.17
N VAL A 239 -9.21 -5.97 -10.46
CA VAL A 239 -7.90 -5.34 -10.60
C VAL A 239 -7.64 -4.44 -9.41
N VAL A 240 -6.73 -4.87 -8.52
CA VAL A 240 -6.26 -3.99 -7.46
C VAL A 240 -5.29 -2.98 -8.04
N ILE A 241 -5.62 -1.71 -7.87
CA ILE A 241 -4.68 -0.62 -8.08
C ILE A 241 -4.08 -0.33 -6.72
N HIS A 242 -3.00 -1.04 -6.42
CA HIS A 242 -2.15 -0.69 -5.28
C HIS A 242 -0.88 -0.02 -5.82
N GLY A 243 -0.46 1.02 -5.13
CA GLY A 243 0.91 1.54 -5.21
C GLY A 243 1.93 0.57 -4.64
N ASP A 244 3.20 0.99 -4.67
CA ASP A 244 4.40 0.30 -4.18
C ASP A 244 4.14 -0.91 -3.27
N LEU A 245 4.66 -2.07 -3.67
CA LEU A 245 4.73 -3.23 -2.78
C LEU A 245 5.65 -2.84 -1.62
N TRP A 246 5.08 -2.76 -0.41
CA TRP A 246 5.80 -2.42 0.81
C TRP A 246 7.21 -3.01 0.84
N SER A 247 8.23 -2.15 0.69
CA SER A 247 9.62 -2.49 0.96
C SER A 247 9.94 -2.03 2.38
N GLY A 248 9.56 -2.82 3.38
CA GLY A 248 9.92 -2.56 4.77
C GLY A 248 10.91 -3.58 5.32
N ASN A 249 10.91 -3.75 6.64
CA ASN A 249 11.87 -4.60 7.34
C ASN A 249 11.99 -5.99 6.71
N HIS A 250 13.22 -6.44 6.49
CA HIS A 250 13.50 -7.71 5.81
C HIS A 250 13.29 -8.91 6.76
N GLY A 251 12.52 -9.92 6.34
CA GLY A 251 12.30 -11.18 7.08
C GLY A 251 10.97 -11.88 6.74
N ARG A 252 10.60 -12.97 7.44
CA ARG A 252 9.24 -13.58 7.41
C ARG A 252 8.55 -13.44 8.76
N GLY A 253 7.26 -13.14 8.86
CA GLY A 253 6.60 -13.07 10.18
C GLY A 253 5.09 -12.92 10.09
N THR A 254 4.44 -12.84 11.25
CA THR A 254 2.99 -12.93 11.38
C THR A 254 2.41 -11.60 11.84
N ILE A 255 1.46 -11.05 11.08
CA ILE A 255 0.78 -9.78 11.38
C ILE A 255 -0.37 -10.02 12.40
N ASP A 256 -0.78 -11.27 12.57
CA ASP A 256 -1.90 -11.64 13.44
C ASP A 256 -1.40 -11.86 14.89
N LYS A 257 -1.64 -10.88 15.76
CA LYS A 257 -1.64 -11.08 17.22
C LYS A 257 -3.09 -11.03 17.70
N GLY A 258 -3.83 -12.11 17.46
CA GLY A 258 -5.07 -12.36 18.19
C GLY A 258 -4.77 -12.39 19.68
N GLY A 259 -5.35 -11.45 20.44
CA GLY A 259 -5.18 -11.36 21.88
C GLY A 259 -5.62 -12.65 22.57
N LEU A 260 -4.69 -13.31 23.23
CA LEU A 260 -4.99 -14.18 24.34
C LEU A 260 -4.30 -13.61 25.57
N ILE A 261 -5.11 -12.98 26.40
CA ILE A 261 -4.81 -12.71 27.80
C ILE A 261 -4.56 -14.08 28.44
N GLN A 262 -3.29 -14.42 28.70
CA GLN A 262 -3.00 -15.51 29.62
C GLN A 262 -2.87 -14.89 31.02
N LYS A 263 -4.00 -14.88 31.73
CA LYS A 263 -4.02 -14.62 33.18
C LYS A 263 -3.16 -15.67 33.88
N TYR A 264 -2.37 -15.21 34.85
CA TYR A 264 -1.65 -16.03 35.82
C TYR A 264 -2.56 -17.06 36.49
N GLY A 265 -1.97 -18.22 36.80
CA GLY A 265 -2.45 -19.15 37.81
C GLY A 265 -1.25 -19.80 38.48
N ASP A 266 -0.86 -19.28 39.64
CA ASP A 266 -0.12 -20.04 40.65
C ASP A 266 -0.98 -21.19 41.14
N GLY A 267 -0.37 -22.35 41.38
CA GLY A 267 -0.96 -23.41 42.19
C GLY A 267 -0.57 -24.82 41.78
N GLY A 268 0.32 -25.45 42.55
CA GLY A 268 0.60 -26.89 42.54
C GLY A 268 2.05 -27.23 42.77
#